data_AF-A0A835IDN7-F1
#
_entry.id   AF-A0A835IDN7-F1
#
_cell.length_a   1.000
_cell.length_b   1.000
_cell.length_c   1.000
_cell.angle_alpha   90.00
_cell.angle_beta   90.00
_cell.angle_gamma   90.00
#
_symmetry.space_group_name_H-M   'P 1'
#
loop_
_entity.id
_entity.type
_entity.pdbx_description
1 polymer ?
#
loop_
_entity_poly.entity_id
_entity_poly.type
_entity_poly.pdbx_seq_one_letter_code
_entity_poly.pdbx_strand_id
1 'polypeptide(L)'
;MVEAASVRFVVVVDDTKLVSGLGGSGLAMPVEPYVTDNSNYIVDLYFKTPIKDAGSAGKEISSLEGVVEHGLFLDMATDVIVAGKEGVTVQTK
;
A
#
# COMPACT_ATOMS: atom_id res chain seq x y z
N MET A 1 15.77 7.50 2.68
CA MET A 1 14.55 7.76 1.89
C MET A 1 13.82 6.43 1.67
N VAL A 2 12.82 6.11 2.48
CA VAL A 2 12.06 4.83 2.45
C VAL A 2 11.16 4.71 1.20
N GLU A 3 11.04 5.81 0.46
CA GLU A 3 10.12 5.99 -0.67
C GLU A 3 10.55 5.25 -1.95
N ALA A 4 11.82 4.89 -2.10
CA ALA A 4 12.33 4.25 -3.33
C ALA A 4 12.21 2.71 -3.36
N ALA A 5 11.75 2.08 -2.28
CA ALA A 5 11.87 0.62 -2.10
C ALA A 5 10.54 -0.16 -2.05
N SER A 6 9.38 0.50 -2.10
CA SER A 6 8.12 -0.22 -1.92
C SER A 6 7.68 -0.95 -3.19
N VAL A 7 8.10 -2.20 -3.31
CA VAL A 7 7.61 -3.17 -4.31
C VAL A 7 6.21 -3.72 -3.97
N ARG A 8 5.68 -3.34 -2.80
CA ARG A 8 4.35 -3.68 -2.29
C ARG A 8 3.66 -2.43 -1.79
N PHE A 9 2.35 -2.34 -2.02
CA PHE A 9 1.55 -1.19 -1.62
C PHE A 9 0.15 -1.67 -1.24
N VAL A 10 -0.37 -1.15 -0.13
CA VAL A 10 -1.63 -1.59 0.48
C VAL A 10 -2.67 -0.50 0.26
N VAL A 11 -3.82 -0.83 -0.30
CA VAL A 11 -5.01 0.04 -0.36
C VAL A 11 -6.07 -0.53 0.55
N VAL A 12 -6.59 0.27 1.47
CA VAL A 12 -7.71 -0.11 2.31
C VAL A 12 -8.99 0.35 1.63
N VAL A 13 -9.92 -0.57 1.38
CA VAL A 13 -11.18 -0.30 0.67
C VAL A 13 -12.39 -0.74 1.49
N ASP A 14 -13.50 -0.02 1.37
CA ASP A 14 -14.76 -0.37 2.07
C ASP A 14 -15.62 -1.36 1.27
N ASP A 15 -16.76 -1.76 1.86
CA ASP A 15 -17.72 -2.71 1.28
C ASP A 15 -18.30 -2.27 -0.07
N THR A 16 -18.26 -0.98 -0.41
CA THR A 16 -18.79 -0.46 -1.70
C THR A 16 -17.95 -0.92 -2.90
N LYS A 17 -16.76 -1.47 -2.65
CA LYS A 17 -15.89 -2.06 -3.67
C LYS A 17 -15.96 -3.57 -3.76
N LEU A 18 -16.87 -4.20 -3.02
CA LEU A 18 -17.17 -5.62 -3.21
C LEU A 18 -17.77 -5.84 -4.59
N VAL A 19 -16.92 -6.29 -5.50
CA VAL A 19 -17.31 -6.82 -6.81
C VAL A 19 -17.50 -8.32 -6.69
N SER A 20 -18.42 -8.90 -7.47
CA SER A 20 -18.62 -10.36 -7.51
C SER A 20 -17.40 -11.16 -8.02
N GLY A 21 -16.36 -10.46 -8.51
CA GLY A 21 -15.05 -11.03 -8.81
C GLY A 21 -13.98 -9.95 -9.06
N LEU A 22 -12.74 -10.21 -8.62
CA LEU A 22 -11.56 -9.41 -8.93
C LEU A 22 -10.74 -10.11 -10.05
N GLY A 23 -10.46 -9.39 -11.14
CA GLY A 23 -9.63 -9.87 -12.25
C GLY A 23 -10.42 -10.19 -13.53
N GLY A 24 -10.07 -9.50 -14.62
CA GLY A 24 -10.69 -9.68 -15.95
C GLY A 24 -10.30 -10.95 -16.70
N SER A 25 -9.70 -11.95 -16.03
CA SER A 25 -9.30 -13.23 -16.64
C SER A 25 -10.36 -14.32 -16.56
N GLY A 26 -11.49 -14.08 -15.86
CA GLY A 26 -12.59 -15.05 -15.77
C GLY A 26 -12.27 -16.31 -14.94
N LEU A 27 -11.16 -16.31 -14.20
CA LEU A 27 -10.81 -17.38 -13.27
C LEU A 27 -11.17 -16.93 -11.85
N ALA A 28 -12.00 -17.71 -11.15
CA ALA A 28 -12.28 -17.50 -9.75
C ALA A 28 -11.00 -17.69 -8.94
N MET A 29 -10.48 -16.60 -8.37
CA MET A 29 -9.44 -16.69 -7.36
C MET A 29 -10.13 -16.81 -6.00
N PRO A 30 -10.01 -17.93 -5.27
CA PRO A 30 -10.48 -17.99 -3.90
C PRO A 30 -9.59 -17.05 -3.08
N VAL A 31 -10.13 -15.86 -2.77
CA VAL A 31 -9.50 -14.90 -1.88
C VAL A 31 -10.34 -14.89 -0.64
N GLU A 32 -9.81 -15.39 0.47
CA GLU A 32 -10.36 -15.07 1.78
C GLU A 32 -9.93 -13.63 2.04
N PRO A 33 -10.84 -12.64 2.00
CA PRO A 33 -10.45 -11.24 2.08
C PRO A 33 -9.86 -10.99 3.46
N TYR A 34 -8.67 -10.40 3.54
CA TYR A 34 -8.16 -9.92 4.82
C TYR A 34 -9.00 -8.74 5.26
N VAL A 35 -9.62 -8.86 6.43
CA VAL A 35 -10.45 -7.80 7.03
C VAL A 35 -9.64 -7.12 8.12
N THR A 36 -9.52 -5.80 8.01
CA THR A 36 -8.85 -4.96 9.01
C THR A 36 -9.69 -4.82 10.29
N ASP A 37 -9.09 -4.33 11.37
CA ASP A 37 -9.81 -4.02 12.62
C ASP A 37 -10.97 -3.03 12.41
N ASN A 38 -10.88 -2.19 11.37
CA ASN A 38 -11.92 -1.23 10.98
C ASN A 38 -12.95 -1.83 9.99
N SER A 39 -12.98 -3.15 9.81
CA SER A 39 -13.91 -3.85 8.91
C SER A 39 -13.79 -3.49 7.43
N ASN A 40 -12.63 -2.96 7.01
CA ASN A 40 -12.31 -2.72 5.60
C ASN A 40 -11.46 -3.85 5.02
N TYR A 41 -11.42 -3.97 3.69
CA TYR A 41 -10.56 -4.90 2.97
C TYR A 41 -9.22 -4.28 2.60
N ILE A 42 -8.23 -5.15 2.36
CA ILE A 42 -6.93 -4.77 1.83
C ILE A 42 -6.78 -5.25 0.39
N VAL A 43 -6.33 -4.35 -0.49
CA VAL A 43 -5.84 -4.66 -1.84
C VAL A 43 -4.34 -4.42 -1.88
N ASP A 44 -3.56 -5.49 -2.04
CA ASP A 44 -2.11 -5.40 -2.26
C ASP A 44 -1.80 -5.16 -3.75
N LEU A 45 -1.18 -4.02 -4.06
CA LEU A 45 -0.59 -3.74 -5.37
C LEU A 45 0.91 -4.09 -5.36
N TYR A 46 1.32 -4.78 -6.43
CA TYR A 46 2.71 -5.19 -6.65
C TYR A 46 3.23 -4.53 -7.90
N PHE A 47 4.36 -3.82 -7.79
CA PHE A 47 4.95 -3.11 -8.92
C PHE A 47 6.26 -3.76 -9.35
N LYS A 48 6.47 -3.90 -10.66
CA LYS A 48 7.75 -4.37 -11.24
C LYS A 48 8.85 -3.30 -11.18
N THR A 49 8.45 -2.03 -11.13
CA THR A 49 9.33 -0.87 -11.05
C THR A 49 8.84 0.05 -9.93
N PRO A 50 9.73 0.79 -9.25
CA PRO A 50 9.33 1.74 -8.21
C PRO A 50 8.28 2.75 -8.70
N ILE A 51 7.45 3.24 -7.77
CA ILE A 51 6.48 4.30 -8.03
C ILE A 51 7.26 5.57 -8.40
N LYS A 52 6.94 6.15 -9.56
CA LYS A 52 7.67 7.30 -10.12
C LYS A 52 7.48 8.58 -9.30
N ASP A 53 6.25 8.82 -8.86
CA ASP A 53 5.86 9.97 -8.04
C ASP A 53 4.85 9.49 -6.99
N ALA A 54 5.36 9.22 -5.78
CA ALA A 54 4.54 8.70 -4.70
C ALA A 54 3.54 9.74 -4.18
N GLY A 55 3.89 11.03 -4.22
CA GLY A 55 3.01 12.12 -3.76
C GLY A 55 1.77 12.28 -4.63
N SER A 56 1.96 12.24 -5.96
CA SER A 56 0.84 12.25 -6.90
C SER A 56 0.02 10.97 -6.83
N ALA A 57 0.68 9.80 -6.76
CA ALA A 57 0.00 8.51 -6.64
C ALA A 57 -0.86 8.41 -5.38
N GLY A 58 -0.35 8.85 -4.22
CA GLY A 58 -1.11 8.88 -2.97
C GLY A 58 -2.37 9.73 -3.09
N LYS A 59 -2.25 10.96 -3.60
CA LYS A 59 -3.39 11.86 -3.83
C LYS A 59 -4.44 11.27 -4.76
N GLU A 60 -4.01 10.65 -5.85
CA GLU A 60 -4.93 10.01 -6.80
C GLU A 60 -5.67 8.84 -6.14
N ILE A 61 -4.97 8.01 -5.37
CA ILE A 61 -5.55 6.85 -4.69
C ILE A 61 -6.55 7.28 -3.61
N SER A 62 -6.23 8.27 -2.79
CA SER A 62 -7.16 8.80 -1.79
C SER A 62 -8.39 9.48 -2.42
N SER A 63 -8.31 9.92 -3.68
CA SER A 63 -9.43 10.52 -4.40
C SER A 63 -10.41 9.50 -4.98
N LEU A 64 -10.03 8.22 -5.04
CA LEU A 64 -10.90 7.16 -5.52
C LEU A 64 -11.98 6.87 -4.47
N GLU A 65 -13.25 7.02 -4.85
CA GLU A 65 -14.38 6.64 -3.99
C GLU A 65 -14.19 5.20 -3.49
N GLY A 66 -14.52 4.93 -2.23
CA GLY A 66 -14.37 3.62 -1.58
C GLY A 66 -12.95 3.26 -1.15
N VAL A 67 -11.94 4.10 -1.43
CA VAL A 67 -10.65 4.04 -0.75
C VAL A 67 -10.77 4.74 0.58
N VAL A 68 -10.39 4.02 1.64
CA VAL A 68 -10.34 4.55 3.00
C VAL A 68 -8.99 5.19 3.26
N GLU A 69 -7.90 4.48 2.94
CA GLU A 69 -6.53 4.94 3.16
C GLU A 69 -5.52 4.13 2.32
N HIS A 70 -4.28 4.60 2.27
CA HIS A 70 -3.20 3.93 1.56
C HIS A 70 -1.91 3.78 2.38
N GLY A 71 -1.06 2.83 2.00
CA GLY A 71 0.22 2.54 2.68
C GLY A 71 1.40 3.49 2.37
N LEU A 72 1.20 4.64 1.71
CA LEU A 72 2.27 5.61 1.43
C LEU A 72 2.45 6.60 2.58
N PHE A 73 3.46 6.37 3.41
CA PHE A 73 3.82 7.22 4.56
C PHE A 73 4.79 8.33 4.17
N LEU A 74 4.32 9.26 3.33
CA LEU A 74 5.13 10.35 2.77
C LEU A 74 5.34 11.48 3.77
N ASP A 75 6.56 12.00 3.85
CA ASP A 75 6.94 13.10 4.74
C ASP A 75 6.67 12.91 6.25
N MET A 76 6.35 11.69 6.70
CA MET A 76 6.02 11.39 8.09
C MET A 76 7.23 10.98 8.96
N ALA A 77 8.20 10.27 8.38
CA ALA A 77 9.36 9.78 9.11
C ALA A 77 10.40 10.88 9.33
N THR A 78 10.76 11.14 10.60
CA THR A 78 11.87 12.03 10.98
C THR A 78 13.19 11.28 11.10
N ASP A 79 13.12 10.03 11.54
CA ASP A 79 14.27 9.18 11.82
C ASP A 79 13.99 7.75 11.35
N VAL A 80 15.00 7.11 10.79
CA VAL A 80 14.97 5.72 10.32
C VAL A 80 16.12 4.95 10.96
N ILE A 81 15.78 3.95 11.76
CA ILE A 81 16.74 3.04 12.38
C ILE A 81 16.82 1.78 11.52
N VAL A 82 17.99 1.49 10.95
CA VAL A 82 18.23 0.33 10.09
C VAL A 82 19.21 -0.62 10.77
N ALA A 83 18.74 -1.81 11.14
CA ALA A 83 19.57 -2.89 11.65
C ALA A 83 19.96 -3.85 10.51
N GLY A 84 21.26 -4.00 10.27
CA GLY A 84 21.82 -4.89 9.27
C GLY A 84 22.95 -5.77 9.84
N LYS A 85 23.58 -6.57 8.98
CA LYS A 85 24.68 -7.46 9.38
C LYS A 85 25.88 -6.70 9.98
N GLU A 86 26.10 -5.47 9.54
CA GLU A 86 27.18 -4.58 9.98
C GLU A 86 26.83 -3.78 11.25
N GLY A 87 25.64 -3.98 11.83
CA GLY A 87 25.16 -3.27 13.01
C GLY A 87 23.97 -2.34 12.73
N VAL A 88 23.77 -1.36 13.62
CA VAL A 88 22.63 -0.44 13.59
C VAL A 88 23.07 0.93 13.10
N THR A 89 22.33 1.48 12.15
CA THR A 89 22.51 2.86 11.67
C THR A 89 21.24 3.67 11.90
N VAL A 90 21.40 4.96 12.22
CA VAL A 90 20.29 5.90 12.40
C VAL A 90 20.43 6.98 11.33
N GLN A 91 19.38 7.20 10.55
CA GLN A 91 19.29 8.26 9.55
C GLN A 91 18.19 9.23 9.95
N THR A 92 18.54 10.50 10.15
CA THR A 92 17.58 11.60 10.38
C THR A 92 17.31 12.33 9.05
N LYS A 93 16.11 12.89 8.89
CA LYS A 93 15.68 13.66 7.70
C LYS A 93 16.54 14.88 7.43
#